data_AF-A0A9E7FS30-F1
#
_entry.id   AF-A0A9E7FS30-F1
#
_cell.length_a   1.000
_cell.length_b   1.000
_cell.length_c   1.000
_cell.angle_alpha   90.00
_cell.angle_beta   90.00
_cell.angle_gamma   90.00
#
_symmetry.space_group_name_H-M   'P 1'
#
loop_
_entity.id
_entity.type
_entity.pdbx_description
1 polymer ?
#
loop_
_entity_poly.entity_id
_entity_poly.type
_entity_poly.pdbx_seq_one_letter_code
_entity_poly.pdbx_strand_id
1 'polypeptide(L)'
;MGNVTSSVAARFAFFPPEPATYEVFREGGAEGRLCLSGLSPERNVAVHLVETKAGNRVVATFWRHPLARFTLLYSHGNAADLGQMLDLFFELRAHLRVNIMSYDYSGYGASTGKPSEFNTYYDIEAVYDCLKKEYGIKQEDLILYGQSVGSGPTLHLAARLQKLRGVVLHSAILSGIRVLYPVKLTFWFDIFKNIDKIRQVNSPVLVIHGTADDIVDWTHGKRLWELSKEKYDPLWIKGDNAKQSAHINHHGGETQQVLEIWQAIAVRRLSENMFYQESVNIVQYRILIFRRSCSNPCPLGSSMWS
;
A
#
# COMPACT_ATOMS: atom_id res chain seq x y z
N MET A 1 19.68 21.63 31.01
CA MET A 1 18.27 21.66 30.54
C MET A 1 18.12 20.79 29.29
N GLY A 2 18.40 19.50 29.43
CA GLY A 2 18.17 18.49 28.39
C GLY A 2 17.12 17.50 28.88
N ASN A 3 16.44 16.82 27.95
CA ASN A 3 15.48 15.72 28.14
C ASN A 3 13.97 15.99 27.99
N VAL A 4 13.53 17.09 27.34
CA VAL A 4 12.08 17.27 27.08
C VAL A 4 11.71 17.32 25.59
N THR A 5 12.67 17.50 24.68
CA THR A 5 12.39 17.60 23.23
C THR A 5 12.47 16.27 22.45
N SER A 6 13.00 15.19 23.04
CA SER A 6 13.23 13.92 22.33
C SER A 6 12.08 12.90 22.40
N SER A 7 11.14 13.03 23.34
CA SER A 7 10.08 12.01 23.55
C SER A 7 8.78 12.29 22.79
N VAL A 8 8.56 13.52 22.32
CA VAL A 8 7.32 13.91 21.60
C VAL A 8 7.48 13.74 20.08
N ALA A 9 8.67 14.00 19.52
CA ALA A 9 8.96 13.72 18.11
C ALA A 9 9.05 12.21 17.79
N ALA A 10 9.47 11.40 18.77
CA ALA A 10 9.50 9.93 18.68
C ALA A 10 8.09 9.30 18.60
N ARG A 11 7.04 10.05 18.96
CA ARG A 11 5.64 9.62 18.91
C ARG A 11 4.93 9.96 17.60
N PHE A 12 5.63 10.50 16.59
CA PHE A 12 4.99 10.99 15.36
C PHE A 12 5.29 10.21 14.07
N ALA A 13 6.25 9.29 14.01
CA ALA A 13 6.78 8.87 12.71
C ALA A 13 6.39 7.47 12.25
N PHE A 14 6.21 6.48 13.13
CA PHE A 14 5.94 5.10 12.73
C PHE A 14 5.14 4.33 13.80
N PHE A 15 4.14 3.55 13.40
CA PHE A 15 3.28 2.77 14.30
C PHE A 15 3.21 1.29 13.89
N PRO A 16 4.33 0.54 13.93
CA PRO A 16 4.30 -0.88 13.65
C PRO A 16 3.31 -1.61 14.57
N PRO A 17 2.60 -2.64 14.09
CA PRO A 17 1.80 -3.50 14.95
C PRO A 17 2.65 -4.12 16.06
N GLU A 18 2.17 -4.03 17.31
CA GLU A 18 2.80 -4.65 18.48
C GLU A 18 1.76 -5.49 19.25
N PRO A 19 1.92 -6.84 19.31
CA PRO A 19 2.95 -7.62 18.62
C PRO A 19 2.77 -7.63 17.10
N ALA A 20 3.82 -8.03 16.36
CA ALA A 20 3.73 -8.33 14.94
C ALA A 20 2.61 -9.34 14.66
N THR A 21 1.89 -9.18 13.55
CA THR A 21 0.74 -10.04 13.25
C THR A 21 1.12 -11.36 12.58
N TYR A 22 2.41 -11.54 12.29
CA TYR A 22 2.95 -12.75 11.70
C TYR A 22 4.37 -13.07 12.21
N GLU A 23 4.79 -14.31 11.99
CA GLU A 23 6.12 -14.83 12.26
C GLU A 23 6.77 -15.35 10.97
N VAL A 24 8.11 -15.32 10.92
CA VAL A 24 8.90 -15.93 9.85
C VAL A 24 9.61 -17.16 10.39
N PHE A 25 9.45 -18.29 9.72
CA PHE A 25 10.07 -19.56 10.09
C PHE A 25 10.61 -20.30 8.86
N ARG A 26 11.46 -21.31 9.08
CA ARG A 26 11.98 -22.17 8.00
C ARG A 26 11.29 -23.53 8.05
N GLU A 27 10.61 -23.88 6.96
CA GLU A 27 10.01 -25.20 6.80
C GLU A 27 11.09 -26.20 6.33
N GLY A 28 11.31 -27.29 7.07
CA GLY A 28 12.30 -28.32 6.73
C GLY A 28 13.70 -28.11 7.33
N GLY A 29 13.85 -27.27 8.36
CA GLY A 29 15.12 -27.08 9.08
C GLY A 29 15.97 -25.92 8.57
N ALA A 30 17.28 -25.94 8.84
CA ALA A 30 18.18 -24.80 8.60
C ALA A 30 18.29 -24.38 7.11
N GLU A 31 18.22 -25.34 6.19
CA GLU A 31 18.21 -25.11 4.73
C GLU A 31 16.79 -25.01 4.15
N GLY A 32 15.79 -25.02 5.03
CA GLY A 32 14.38 -24.94 4.69
C GLY A 32 13.99 -23.62 4.02
N ARG A 33 12.89 -23.68 3.26
CA ARG A 33 12.28 -22.49 2.65
C ARG A 33 11.75 -21.57 3.74
N LEU A 34 11.96 -20.27 3.57
CA LEU A 34 11.34 -19.27 4.44
C LEU A 34 9.83 -19.22 4.20
N CYS A 35 9.07 -19.25 5.28
CA CYS A 35 7.63 -19.22 5.33
C CYS A 35 7.16 -18.12 6.28
N LEU A 36 5.93 -17.66 6.08
CA LEU A 36 5.28 -16.61 6.85
C LEU A 36 4.00 -17.20 7.46
N SER A 37 3.77 -17.02 8.76
CA SER A 37 2.60 -17.60 9.45
C SER A 37 1.28 -17.02 8.93
N GLY A 38 0.28 -17.86 8.66
CA GLY A 38 -0.98 -17.40 8.06
C GLY A 38 -0.96 -17.44 6.53
N LEU A 39 0.21 -17.54 5.90
CA LEU A 39 0.31 -17.99 4.52
C LEU A 39 0.33 -19.51 4.48
N SER A 40 -0.67 -20.10 3.82
CA SER A 40 -0.54 -21.50 3.40
C SER A 40 0.70 -21.64 2.50
N PRO A 41 1.42 -22.78 2.49
CA PRO A 41 2.58 -23.01 1.63
C PRO A 41 2.24 -22.99 0.14
N GLU A 42 1.85 -21.83 -0.40
CA GLU A 42 1.60 -21.66 -1.80
C GLU A 42 2.94 -21.74 -2.54
N ARG A 43 2.98 -22.56 -3.60
CA ARG A 43 4.15 -22.64 -4.50
C ARG A 43 4.47 -21.29 -5.16
N ASN A 44 3.51 -20.36 -5.14
CA ASN A 44 3.58 -19.10 -5.86
C ASN A 44 4.00 -17.89 -5.01
N VAL A 45 4.27 -18.06 -3.70
CA VAL A 45 4.67 -16.95 -2.81
C VAL A 45 6.03 -17.21 -2.18
N ALA A 46 7.07 -16.49 -2.59
CA ALA A 46 8.39 -16.59 -1.96
C ALA A 46 8.51 -15.61 -0.79
N VAL A 47 9.15 -16.02 0.32
CA VAL A 47 9.49 -15.14 1.45
C VAL A 47 10.99 -14.95 1.48
N HIS A 48 11.41 -13.71 1.73
CA HIS A 48 12.81 -13.28 1.73
C HIS A 48 13.15 -12.54 3.02
N LEU A 49 14.40 -12.68 3.43
CA LEU A 49 15.04 -11.80 4.39
C LEU A 49 16.11 -11.01 3.64
N VAL A 50 15.81 -9.76 3.31
CA VAL A 50 16.68 -8.91 2.50
C VAL A 50 17.54 -8.04 3.40
N GLU A 51 18.85 -8.06 3.18
CA GLU A 51 19.78 -7.20 3.91
C GLU A 51 19.83 -5.80 3.30
N THR A 52 19.74 -4.79 4.16
CA THR A 52 19.71 -3.37 3.79
C THR A 52 21.08 -2.74 3.96
N LYS A 53 21.32 -1.58 3.33
CA LYS A 53 22.56 -0.81 3.49
C LYS A 53 22.82 -0.36 4.94
N ALA A 54 21.79 -0.32 5.78
CA ALA A 54 21.91 0.01 7.20
C ALA A 54 22.22 -1.22 8.09
N GLY A 55 22.40 -2.41 7.50
CA GLY A 55 22.64 -3.65 8.24
C GLY A 55 21.40 -4.26 8.87
N ASN A 56 20.20 -3.71 8.60
CA ASN A 56 18.94 -4.33 8.99
C ASN A 56 18.58 -5.43 7.99
N ARG A 57 17.87 -6.45 8.47
CA ARG A 57 17.14 -7.42 7.65
C ARG A 57 15.66 -7.06 7.63
N VAL A 58 15.10 -6.93 6.44
CA VAL A 58 13.67 -6.70 6.21
C VAL A 58 13.02 -7.93 5.58
N VAL A 59 11.80 -8.22 6.00
CA VAL A 59 10.99 -9.29 5.42
C VAL A 59 10.35 -8.80 4.13
N ALA A 60 10.45 -9.58 3.07
CA ALA A 60 9.75 -9.33 1.81
C ALA A 60 9.04 -10.59 1.31
N THR A 61 7.93 -10.40 0.62
CA THR A 61 7.14 -11.48 -0.01
C THR A 61 6.97 -11.20 -1.50
N PHE A 62 7.20 -12.23 -2.32
CA PHE A 62 7.03 -12.17 -3.76
C PHE A 62 5.96 -13.14 -4.24
N TRP A 63 4.84 -12.58 -4.67
CA TRP A 63 3.63 -13.26 -5.10
C TRP A 63 3.59 -13.33 -6.62
N ARG A 64 3.73 -14.54 -7.19
CA ARG A 64 3.74 -14.75 -8.63
C ARG A 64 2.36 -15.03 -9.18
N HIS A 65 2.00 -14.35 -10.28
CA HIS A 65 0.82 -14.70 -11.06
C HIS A 65 1.26 -15.28 -12.43
N PRO A 66 0.77 -16.45 -12.86
CA PRO A 66 1.24 -17.11 -14.10
C PRO A 66 1.09 -16.27 -15.37
N LEU A 67 0.11 -15.37 -15.39
CA LEU A 67 -0.17 -14.47 -16.52
C LEU A 67 0.33 -13.04 -16.29
N ALA A 68 1.19 -12.81 -15.28
CA ALA A 68 1.67 -11.49 -14.97
C ALA A 68 2.57 -10.93 -16.07
N ARG A 69 2.18 -9.78 -16.60
CA ARG A 69 3.07 -8.93 -17.43
C ARG A 69 3.83 -7.91 -16.58
N PHE A 70 3.24 -7.48 -15.46
CA PHE A 70 3.79 -6.42 -14.62
C PHE A 70 3.97 -6.90 -13.19
N THR A 71 4.89 -6.25 -12.49
CA THR A 71 5.15 -6.44 -11.07
C THR A 71 4.82 -5.17 -10.31
N LEU A 72 4.06 -5.30 -9.24
CA LEU A 72 3.78 -4.23 -8.28
C LEU A 72 4.80 -4.31 -7.14
N LEU A 73 5.55 -3.24 -6.87
CA LEU A 73 6.32 -3.10 -5.62
C LEU A 73 5.52 -2.24 -4.65
N TYR A 74 5.01 -2.86 -3.58
CA TYR A 74 4.03 -2.29 -2.66
C TYR A 74 4.68 -1.86 -1.34
N SER A 75 4.61 -0.56 -1.04
CA SER A 75 4.96 0.06 0.24
C SER A 75 3.67 0.31 1.04
N HIS A 76 3.47 -0.44 2.13
CA HIS A 76 2.26 -0.42 2.95
C HIS A 76 2.10 0.84 3.84
N GLY A 77 0.93 0.99 4.45
CA GLY A 77 0.62 2.09 5.37
C GLY A 77 1.32 1.99 6.73
N ASN A 78 1.18 3.03 7.54
CA ASN A 78 1.92 3.19 8.80
C ASN A 78 1.55 2.19 9.90
N ALA A 79 0.29 1.79 9.99
CA ALA A 79 -0.23 0.91 11.04
C ALA A 79 -0.56 -0.48 10.48
N ALA A 80 0.30 -0.97 9.60
CA ALA A 80 0.15 -2.26 8.93
C ALA A 80 1.51 -2.98 8.91
N ASP A 81 1.46 -4.31 8.88
CA ASP A 81 2.59 -5.16 8.52
C ASP A 81 2.15 -6.17 7.43
N LEU A 82 3.07 -6.96 6.90
CA LEU A 82 2.77 -7.94 5.84
C LEU A 82 1.66 -8.94 6.21
N GLY A 83 1.53 -9.31 7.48
CA GLY A 83 0.51 -10.27 7.92
C GLY A 83 -0.91 -9.72 7.76
N GLN A 84 -1.10 -8.43 8.02
CA GLN A 84 -2.38 -7.74 7.80
C GLN A 84 -2.68 -7.45 6.33
N MET A 85 -1.68 -7.61 5.44
CA MET A 85 -1.80 -7.27 4.03
C MET A 85 -2.02 -8.48 3.11
N LEU A 86 -2.02 -9.70 3.66
CA LEU A 86 -2.14 -10.94 2.89
C LEU A 86 -3.40 -10.97 2.02
N ASP A 87 -4.57 -10.68 2.60
CA ASP A 87 -5.86 -10.73 1.90
C ASP A 87 -5.93 -9.73 0.75
N LEU A 88 -5.47 -8.49 0.99
CA LEU A 88 -5.33 -7.49 -0.06
C LEU A 88 -4.43 -7.97 -1.20
N PHE A 89 -3.30 -8.62 -0.90
CA PHE A 89 -2.39 -9.11 -1.93
C PHE A 89 -2.99 -10.28 -2.72
N PHE A 90 -3.77 -11.16 -2.09
CA PHE A 90 -4.53 -12.19 -2.78
C PHE A 90 -5.49 -11.56 -3.81
N GLU A 91 -6.30 -10.59 -3.38
CA GLU A 91 -7.29 -9.94 -4.22
C GLU A 91 -6.64 -9.12 -5.35
N LEU A 92 -5.63 -8.29 -5.03
CA LEU A 92 -4.89 -7.52 -6.04
C LEU A 92 -4.27 -8.43 -7.10
N ARG A 93 -3.61 -9.51 -6.67
CA ARG A 93 -2.96 -10.47 -7.58
C ARG A 93 -3.98 -11.16 -8.47
N ALA A 94 -5.09 -11.63 -7.91
CA ALA A 94 -6.12 -12.37 -8.63
C ALA A 94 -6.84 -11.48 -9.64
N HIS A 95 -7.23 -10.28 -9.23
CA HIS A 95 -7.93 -9.35 -10.09
C HIS A 95 -6.98 -8.75 -11.12
N LEU A 96 -5.88 -8.10 -10.71
CA LEU A 96 -4.97 -7.37 -11.63
C LEU A 96 -4.12 -8.27 -12.51
N ARG A 97 -3.98 -9.56 -12.17
CA ARG A 97 -3.08 -10.50 -12.84
C ARG A 97 -1.65 -9.94 -12.90
N VAL A 98 -1.15 -9.52 -11.75
CA VAL A 98 0.20 -8.96 -11.58
C VAL A 98 1.01 -9.81 -10.61
N ASN A 99 2.33 -9.73 -10.71
CA ASN A 99 3.18 -10.13 -9.60
C ASN A 99 3.12 -9.03 -8.53
N ILE A 100 3.30 -9.39 -7.26
CA ILE A 100 3.40 -8.42 -6.16
C ILE A 100 4.68 -8.71 -5.39
N MET A 101 5.55 -7.71 -5.28
CA MET A 101 6.60 -7.66 -4.27
C MET A 101 6.15 -6.72 -3.17
N SER A 102 6.07 -7.22 -1.96
CA SER A 102 5.71 -6.46 -0.77
C SER A 102 6.79 -6.66 0.28
N TYR A 103 6.97 -5.69 1.17
CA TYR A 103 8.00 -5.75 2.21
C TYR A 103 7.57 -4.96 3.42
N ASP A 104 8.08 -5.35 4.59
CA ASP A 104 7.98 -4.54 5.80
C ASP A 104 9.15 -3.56 5.91
N TYR A 105 8.91 -2.46 6.61
CA TYR A 105 9.96 -1.52 6.97
C TYR A 105 10.87 -2.08 8.08
N SER A 106 12.09 -1.56 8.19
CA SER A 106 12.95 -1.82 9.34
C SER A 106 12.19 -1.53 10.66
N GLY A 107 12.13 -2.52 11.55
CA GLY A 107 11.37 -2.45 12.82
C GLY A 107 9.86 -2.70 12.71
N TYR A 108 9.35 -3.17 11.56
CA TYR A 108 7.97 -3.62 11.37
C TYR A 108 7.90 -5.15 11.23
N GLY A 109 6.80 -5.74 11.69
CA GLY A 109 6.57 -7.18 11.58
C GLY A 109 7.74 -7.97 12.16
N ALA A 110 8.23 -8.96 11.41
CA ALA A 110 9.43 -9.73 11.78
C ALA A 110 10.75 -9.10 11.27
N SER A 111 10.72 -7.87 10.75
CA SER A 111 11.91 -7.14 10.32
C SER A 111 12.69 -6.58 11.50
N THR A 112 14.01 -6.63 11.39
CA THR A 112 14.92 -6.11 12.43
C THR A 112 15.11 -4.59 12.35
N GLY A 113 15.78 -4.02 13.35
CA GLY A 113 16.17 -2.61 13.34
C GLY A 113 15.12 -1.70 13.97
N LYS A 114 15.09 -0.43 13.53
CA LYS A 114 14.14 0.58 13.99
C LYS A 114 13.59 1.37 12.81
N PRO A 115 12.33 1.82 12.88
CA PRO A 115 11.76 2.57 11.78
C PRO A 115 12.29 4.01 11.77
N SER A 116 12.68 4.46 10.59
CA SER A 116 13.10 5.84 10.33
C SER A 116 12.94 6.14 8.84
N GLU A 117 12.82 7.41 8.47
CA GLU A 117 12.74 7.82 7.06
C GLU A 117 13.88 7.20 6.22
N PHE A 118 15.13 7.34 6.67
CA PHE A 118 16.27 6.79 5.95
C PHE A 118 16.27 5.27 5.87
N ASN A 119 15.87 4.58 6.94
CA ASN A 119 15.76 3.11 6.88
C ASN A 119 14.71 2.68 5.86
N THR A 120 13.53 3.31 5.81
CA THR A 120 12.52 2.97 4.78
C THR A 120 13.04 3.14 3.34
N TYR A 121 13.97 4.07 3.12
CA TYR A 121 14.64 4.26 1.83
C TYR A 121 15.62 3.13 1.53
N TYR A 122 16.42 2.72 2.52
CA TYR A 122 17.32 1.57 2.36
C TYR A 122 16.55 0.26 2.19
N ASP A 123 15.41 0.13 2.85
CA ASP A 123 14.51 -1.03 2.76
C ASP A 123 13.99 -1.19 1.32
N ILE A 124 13.37 -0.15 0.74
CA ILE A 124 12.83 -0.24 -0.62
C ILE A 124 13.92 -0.41 -1.68
N GLU A 125 15.10 0.22 -1.48
CA GLU A 125 16.24 0.04 -2.38
C GLU A 125 16.72 -1.41 -2.38
N ALA A 126 16.82 -2.04 -1.20
CA ALA A 126 17.25 -3.43 -1.07
C ALA A 126 16.24 -4.40 -1.71
N VAL A 127 14.94 -4.17 -1.50
CA VAL A 127 13.87 -4.99 -2.08
C VAL A 127 13.79 -4.83 -3.59
N TYR A 128 13.98 -3.62 -4.12
CA TYR A 128 14.11 -3.39 -5.56
C TYR A 128 15.34 -4.10 -6.16
N ASP A 129 16.47 -4.09 -5.45
CA ASP A 129 17.67 -4.82 -5.88
C ASP A 129 17.44 -6.34 -5.88
N CYS A 130 16.71 -6.88 -4.90
CA CYS A 130 16.26 -8.28 -4.89
C CYS A 130 15.40 -8.59 -6.13
N LEU A 131 14.39 -7.77 -6.42
CA LEU A 131 13.56 -7.89 -7.63
C LEU A 131 14.39 -7.94 -8.92
N LYS A 132 15.38 -7.06 -9.03
CA LYS A 132 16.23 -6.97 -10.21
C LYS A 132 17.15 -8.19 -10.33
N LYS A 133 17.82 -8.58 -9.24
CA LYS A 133 18.86 -9.62 -9.26
C LYS A 133 18.31 -11.03 -9.30
N GLU A 134 17.29 -11.32 -8.49
CA GLU A 134 16.74 -12.67 -8.35
C GLU A 134 15.64 -12.97 -9.37
N TYR A 135 14.85 -11.95 -9.75
CA TYR A 135 13.69 -12.12 -10.62
C TYR A 135 13.85 -11.49 -12.00
N GLY A 136 14.95 -10.77 -12.25
CA GLY A 136 15.22 -10.15 -13.56
C GLY A 136 14.19 -9.09 -13.98
N ILE A 137 13.44 -8.52 -13.02
CA ILE A 137 12.39 -7.54 -13.33
C ILE A 137 13.03 -6.24 -13.82
N LYS A 138 12.58 -5.78 -14.99
CA LYS A 138 13.01 -4.52 -15.60
C LYS A 138 12.17 -3.35 -15.10
N GLN A 139 12.71 -2.13 -15.20
CA GLN A 139 11.97 -0.93 -14.76
C GLN A 139 10.67 -0.76 -15.54
N GLU A 140 10.69 -1.01 -16.84
CA GLU A 140 9.53 -0.89 -17.73
C GLU A 140 8.38 -1.87 -17.42
N ASP A 141 8.65 -2.90 -16.62
CA ASP A 141 7.66 -3.87 -16.16
C ASP A 141 7.24 -3.64 -14.69
N LEU A 142 7.85 -2.66 -14.01
CA LEU A 142 7.66 -2.37 -12.59
C LEU A 142 6.73 -1.18 -12.38
N ILE A 143 5.72 -1.39 -11.53
CA ILE A 143 4.84 -0.34 -11.00
C ILE A 143 5.16 -0.18 -9.52
N LEU A 144 5.47 1.05 -9.08
CA LEU A 144 5.62 1.34 -7.65
C LEU A 144 4.27 1.75 -7.07
N TYR A 145 3.94 1.24 -5.89
CA TYR A 145 2.71 1.56 -5.18
C TYR A 145 3.02 1.96 -3.74
N GLY A 146 2.60 3.15 -3.35
CA GLY A 146 2.78 3.65 -1.99
C GLY A 146 1.47 4.11 -1.36
N GLN A 147 1.09 3.49 -0.24
CA GLN A 147 -0.07 3.89 0.54
C GLN A 147 0.33 4.76 1.73
N SER A 148 -0.28 5.94 1.89
CA SER A 148 -0.06 6.82 3.04
C SER A 148 1.44 7.07 3.31
N VAL A 149 1.97 6.67 4.46
CA VAL A 149 3.41 6.74 4.78
C VAL A 149 4.29 6.02 3.76
N GLY A 150 3.83 4.91 3.16
CA GLY A 150 4.53 4.19 2.10
C GLY A 150 4.78 5.00 0.82
N SER A 151 4.07 6.12 0.63
CA SER A 151 4.39 7.08 -0.45
C SER A 151 5.78 7.69 -0.31
N GLY A 152 6.31 7.78 0.91
CA GLY A 152 7.65 8.25 1.24
C GLY A 152 8.77 7.49 0.52
N PRO A 153 8.95 6.18 0.82
CA PRO A 153 9.93 5.33 0.15
C PRO A 153 9.58 5.11 -1.33
N THR A 154 8.30 5.01 -1.69
CA THR A 154 7.87 4.90 -3.09
C THR A 154 8.38 6.07 -3.95
N LEU A 155 8.17 7.32 -3.51
CA LEU A 155 8.64 8.50 -4.25
C LEU A 155 10.15 8.71 -4.18
N HIS A 156 10.79 8.22 -3.11
CA HIS A 156 12.25 8.19 -3.03
C HIS A 156 12.85 7.31 -4.14
N LEU A 157 12.30 6.11 -4.34
CA LEU A 157 12.75 5.22 -5.40
C LEU A 157 12.34 5.76 -6.78
N ALA A 158 11.09 6.20 -6.94
CA ALA A 158 10.56 6.72 -8.20
C ALA A 158 11.35 7.91 -8.76
N ALA A 159 11.84 8.81 -7.90
CA ALA A 159 12.66 9.96 -8.31
C ALA A 159 13.99 9.55 -8.96
N ARG A 160 14.47 8.33 -8.71
CA ARG A 160 15.75 7.81 -9.21
C ARG A 160 15.59 6.89 -10.41
N LEU A 161 14.42 6.30 -10.61
CA LEU A 161 14.14 5.37 -11.71
C LEU A 161 13.41 6.10 -12.84
N GLN A 162 13.96 6.00 -14.05
CA GLN A 162 13.53 6.83 -15.18
C GLN A 162 12.53 6.12 -16.09
N LYS A 163 12.43 4.80 -16.00
CA LYS A 163 11.69 3.97 -16.96
C LYS A 163 10.57 3.15 -16.29
N LEU A 164 10.10 3.55 -15.11
CA LEU A 164 9.02 2.81 -14.44
C LEU A 164 7.77 2.77 -15.31
N ARG A 165 7.05 1.65 -15.26
CA ARG A 165 5.75 1.53 -15.93
C ARG A 165 4.74 2.54 -15.39
N GLY A 166 4.85 2.87 -14.11
CA GLY A 166 4.06 3.90 -13.45
C GLY A 166 4.29 3.94 -11.95
N VAL A 167 3.72 4.95 -11.31
CA VAL A 167 3.71 5.15 -9.86
C VAL A 167 2.27 5.35 -9.43
N VAL A 168 1.82 4.57 -8.44
CA VAL A 168 0.51 4.71 -7.82
C VAL A 168 0.69 5.25 -6.41
N LEU A 169 0.04 6.38 -6.13
CA LEU A 169 0.03 7.05 -4.84
C LEU A 169 -1.37 6.96 -4.26
N HIS A 170 -1.53 6.18 -3.19
CA HIS A 170 -2.82 5.95 -2.55
C HIS A 170 -2.87 6.64 -1.18
N SER A 171 -3.79 7.60 -1.00
CA SER A 171 -3.88 8.47 0.19
C SER A 171 -2.51 9.01 0.63
N ALA A 172 -1.69 9.42 -0.34
CA ALA A 172 -0.29 9.76 -0.13
C ALA A 172 -0.09 11.08 0.61
N ILE A 173 1.05 11.21 1.31
CA ILE A 173 1.37 12.38 2.11
C ILE A 173 2.29 13.33 1.35
N LEU A 174 2.11 14.65 1.52
CA LEU A 174 3.05 15.66 1.00
C LEU A 174 4.36 15.70 1.80
N SER A 175 4.24 15.58 3.11
CA SER A 175 5.33 15.42 4.08
C SER A 175 4.77 15.10 5.46
N GLY A 176 5.62 14.64 6.40
CA GLY A 176 5.19 14.27 7.75
C GLY A 176 4.55 15.43 8.49
N ILE A 177 5.18 16.62 8.51
CA ILE A 177 4.61 17.80 9.18
C ILE A 177 3.27 18.21 8.57
N ARG A 178 3.12 18.11 7.24
CA ARG A 178 1.89 18.52 6.56
C ARG A 178 0.68 17.66 6.88
N VAL A 179 0.88 16.41 7.29
CA VAL A 179 -0.20 15.54 7.79
C VAL A 179 -0.77 16.10 9.09
N LEU A 180 0.10 16.69 9.93
CA LEU A 180 -0.26 17.13 11.28
C LEU A 180 -0.77 18.56 11.30
N TYR A 181 -0.19 19.41 10.46
CA TYR A 181 -0.45 20.83 10.41
C TYR A 181 -0.51 21.29 8.95
N PRO A 182 -1.51 22.11 8.56
CA PRO A 182 -1.66 22.60 7.19
C PRO A 182 -0.64 23.72 6.87
N VAL A 183 0.65 23.39 6.91
CA VAL A 183 1.76 24.31 6.66
C VAL A 183 2.09 24.41 5.18
N LYS A 184 2.36 25.63 4.71
CA LYS A 184 2.76 25.88 3.32
C LYS A 184 4.26 25.69 3.10
N LEU A 185 5.08 25.87 4.13
CA LEU A 185 6.54 25.78 4.07
C LEU A 185 7.05 24.36 4.29
N THR A 186 8.14 24.00 3.60
CA THR A 186 8.86 22.75 3.84
C THR A 186 10.03 23.02 4.78
N PHE A 187 10.07 22.33 5.92
CA PHE A 187 11.12 22.48 6.91
C PHE A 187 12.27 21.49 6.66
N TRP A 188 13.48 21.86 7.07
CA TRP A 188 14.67 21.01 6.89
C TRP A 188 14.61 19.72 7.73
N PHE A 189 13.90 19.74 8.85
CA PHE A 189 13.64 18.61 9.75
C PHE A 189 12.35 17.85 9.43
N ASP A 190 11.67 18.18 8.33
CA ASP A 190 10.49 17.47 7.87
C ASP A 190 10.88 16.13 7.23
N ILE A 191 10.05 15.11 7.46
CA ILE A 191 10.25 13.76 6.91
C ILE A 191 9.37 13.54 5.68
N PHE A 192 9.81 12.66 4.79
CA PHE A 192 9.06 12.26 3.61
C PHE A 192 8.62 13.45 2.77
N LYS A 193 9.54 14.36 2.45
CA LYS A 193 9.31 15.57 1.61
C LYS A 193 8.93 15.22 0.17
N ASN A 194 7.81 14.54 0.00
CA ASN A 194 7.26 14.01 -1.24
C ASN A 194 6.86 15.13 -2.18
N ILE A 195 6.46 16.28 -1.63
CA ILE A 195 6.27 17.51 -2.39
C ILE A 195 7.48 17.87 -3.25
N ASP A 196 8.71 17.57 -2.79
CA ASP A 196 9.94 17.85 -3.51
C ASP A 196 10.33 16.69 -4.44
N LYS A 197 10.18 15.45 -3.97
CA LYS A 197 10.51 14.25 -4.75
C LYS A 197 9.63 14.06 -5.98
N ILE A 198 8.32 14.36 -5.88
CA ILE A 198 7.36 14.15 -6.99
C ILE A 198 7.76 14.92 -8.25
N ARG A 199 8.42 16.08 -8.09
CA ARG A 199 8.92 16.90 -9.21
C ARG A 199 10.09 16.26 -9.96
N GLN A 200 10.69 15.22 -9.40
CA GLN A 200 11.79 14.48 -10.02
C GLN A 200 11.30 13.20 -10.71
N VAL A 201 10.07 12.76 -10.42
CA VAL A 201 9.47 11.58 -11.05
C VAL A 201 9.11 11.89 -12.50
N ASN A 202 9.67 11.11 -13.42
CA ASN A 202 9.42 11.23 -14.86
C ASN A 202 8.41 10.21 -15.39
N SER A 203 8.11 9.17 -14.62
CA SER A 203 7.14 8.13 -15.00
C SER A 203 5.70 8.56 -14.72
N PRO A 204 4.70 7.98 -15.44
CA PRO A 204 3.30 8.29 -15.22
C PRO A 204 2.84 8.05 -13.78
N VAL A 205 2.18 9.04 -13.19
CA VAL A 205 1.67 8.98 -11.81
C VAL A 205 0.14 8.88 -11.80
N LEU A 206 -0.40 7.89 -11.09
CA LEU A 206 -1.79 7.81 -10.69
C LEU A 206 -1.92 8.20 -9.21
N VAL A 207 -2.87 9.08 -8.90
CA VAL A 207 -3.25 9.40 -7.53
C VAL A 207 -4.63 8.84 -7.25
N ILE A 208 -4.76 8.14 -6.13
CA ILE A 208 -6.02 7.63 -5.58
C ILE A 208 -6.18 8.23 -4.19
N HIS A 209 -7.31 8.88 -3.89
CA HIS A 209 -7.53 9.50 -2.58
C HIS A 209 -9.02 9.61 -2.25
N GLY A 210 -9.40 9.25 -1.02
CA GLY A 210 -10.73 9.51 -0.48
C GLY A 210 -10.99 11.00 -0.24
N THR A 211 -12.15 11.52 -0.69
CA THR A 211 -12.49 12.94 -0.49
C THR A 211 -12.93 13.27 0.94
N ALA A 212 -13.15 12.26 1.77
CA ALA A 212 -13.51 12.40 3.18
C ALA A 212 -12.45 11.78 4.11
N ASP A 213 -11.21 11.66 3.62
CA ASP A 213 -10.06 11.16 4.37
C ASP A 213 -9.77 12.08 5.58
N ASP A 214 -9.96 11.52 6.78
CA ASP A 214 -9.83 12.20 8.08
C ASP A 214 -8.42 12.12 8.66
N ILE A 215 -7.51 11.36 8.03
CA ILE A 215 -6.12 11.18 8.47
C ILE A 215 -5.16 11.93 7.56
N VAL A 216 -5.30 11.79 6.25
CA VAL A 216 -4.52 12.50 5.25
C VAL A 216 -5.49 13.28 4.38
N ASP A 217 -5.63 14.58 4.64
CA ASP A 217 -6.54 15.41 3.85
C ASP A 217 -6.26 15.27 2.34
N TRP A 218 -7.34 15.12 1.56
CA TRP A 218 -7.27 14.85 0.12
C TRP A 218 -6.50 15.90 -0.69
N THR A 219 -6.31 17.11 -0.13
CA THR A 219 -5.45 18.14 -0.73
C THR A 219 -4.00 17.67 -0.89
N HIS A 220 -3.55 16.69 -0.09
CA HIS A 220 -2.25 16.06 -0.26
C HIS A 220 -2.14 15.34 -1.60
N GLY A 221 -3.08 14.42 -1.87
CA GLY A 221 -3.17 13.72 -3.15
C GLY A 221 -3.36 14.69 -4.31
N LYS A 222 -4.28 15.65 -4.17
CA LYS A 222 -4.50 16.70 -5.19
C LYS A 222 -3.21 17.44 -5.52
N ARG A 223 -2.45 17.84 -4.52
CA ARG A 223 -1.22 18.62 -4.72
C ARG A 223 -0.10 17.78 -5.32
N LEU A 224 0.04 16.52 -4.93
CA LEU A 224 0.99 15.58 -5.55
C LEU A 224 0.63 15.34 -7.02
N TRP A 225 -0.65 15.17 -7.32
CA TRP A 225 -1.13 15.05 -8.69
C TRP A 225 -0.80 16.28 -9.53
N GLU A 226 -1.12 17.49 -9.05
CA GLU A 226 -0.82 18.75 -9.76
C GLU A 226 0.67 18.87 -10.12
N LEU A 227 1.55 18.48 -9.17
CA LEU A 227 3.01 18.56 -9.31
C LEU A 227 3.64 17.44 -10.15
N SER A 228 2.89 16.40 -10.51
CA SER A 228 3.36 15.30 -11.34
C SER A 228 3.56 15.75 -12.79
N LYS A 229 4.70 15.38 -13.40
CA LYS A 229 5.05 15.71 -14.78
C LYS A 229 4.15 14.97 -15.77
N GLU A 230 4.17 13.65 -15.69
CA GLU A 230 3.25 12.76 -16.37
C GLU A 230 2.23 12.25 -15.36
N LYS A 231 0.96 12.48 -15.63
CA LYS A 231 -0.10 12.13 -14.69
C LYS A 231 -1.31 11.57 -15.40
N TYR A 232 -1.81 10.50 -14.83
CA TYR A 232 -3.13 9.98 -15.13
C TYR A 232 -4.17 10.83 -14.40
N ASP A 233 -5.39 10.87 -14.91
CA ASP A 233 -6.53 11.43 -14.19
C ASP A 233 -6.64 10.74 -12.83
N PRO A 234 -6.79 11.54 -11.76
CA PRO A 234 -6.80 11.01 -10.41
C PRO A 234 -8.14 10.33 -10.13
N LEU A 235 -8.10 9.32 -9.27
CA LEU A 235 -9.30 8.66 -8.75
C LEU A 235 -9.64 9.25 -7.37
N TRP A 236 -10.69 10.07 -7.33
CA TRP A 236 -11.23 10.60 -6.08
C TRP A 236 -12.38 9.72 -5.59
N ILE A 237 -12.18 9.04 -4.46
CA ILE A 237 -13.19 8.15 -3.88
C ILE A 237 -14.14 9.00 -3.02
N LYS A 238 -15.38 9.18 -3.48
CA LYS A 238 -16.35 10.05 -2.80
C LYS A 238 -16.79 9.44 -1.47
N GLY A 239 -16.58 10.18 -0.37
CA GLY A 239 -17.06 9.81 0.96
C GLY A 239 -16.23 8.75 1.69
N ASP A 240 -15.12 8.31 1.11
CA ASP A 240 -14.21 7.37 1.78
C ASP A 240 -13.34 8.10 2.80
N ASN A 241 -13.25 7.54 4.01
CA ASN A 241 -12.41 8.02 5.10
C ASN A 241 -11.22 7.08 5.31
N ALA A 242 -10.10 7.55 5.87
CA ALA A 242 -8.87 6.74 5.95
C ALA A 242 -9.02 5.50 6.82
N LYS A 243 -9.91 5.55 7.83
CA LYS A 243 -10.24 4.37 8.63
C LYS A 243 -10.98 3.33 7.81
N GLN A 244 -11.87 3.74 6.91
CA GLN A 244 -12.58 2.85 6.01
C GLN A 244 -11.64 2.29 4.95
N SER A 245 -10.74 3.07 4.36
CA SER A 245 -9.67 2.54 3.48
C SER A 245 -8.71 1.57 4.18
N ALA A 246 -8.57 1.63 5.51
CA ALA A 246 -7.78 0.71 6.33
C ALA A 246 -8.57 -0.51 6.89
N HIS A 247 -9.86 -0.33 7.22
CA HIS A 247 -10.78 -1.36 7.74
C HIS A 247 -11.50 -2.15 6.63
N ILE A 248 -11.51 -1.62 5.41
CA ILE A 248 -11.92 -2.33 4.21
C ILE A 248 -11.23 -3.71 4.16
N ASN A 249 -10.00 -3.82 4.68
CA ASN A 249 -9.18 -5.04 4.86
C ASN A 249 -9.76 -6.16 5.76
N HIS A 250 -11.02 -6.08 6.22
CA HIS A 250 -11.56 -7.16 7.07
C HIS A 250 -12.92 -7.71 6.68
N HIS A 251 -13.87 -6.95 6.11
CA HIS A 251 -15.15 -7.53 5.65
C HIS A 251 -15.78 -6.74 4.48
N GLY A 252 -15.77 -7.33 3.28
CA GLY A 252 -16.58 -6.91 2.11
C GLY A 252 -16.16 -5.62 1.40
N GLY A 253 -15.24 -4.84 1.97
CA GLY A 253 -14.70 -3.62 1.40
C GLY A 253 -13.56 -3.85 0.40
N GLU A 254 -12.80 -4.94 0.55
CA GLU A 254 -11.53 -5.18 -0.15
C GLU A 254 -11.73 -5.27 -1.66
N THR A 255 -12.83 -5.92 -2.05
CA THR A 255 -13.24 -6.05 -3.44
C THR A 255 -13.50 -4.69 -4.08
N GLN A 256 -14.04 -3.70 -3.35
CA GLN A 256 -14.34 -2.38 -3.91
C GLN A 256 -13.06 -1.59 -4.19
N GLN A 257 -12.11 -1.57 -3.25
CA GLN A 257 -10.82 -0.90 -3.42
C GLN A 257 -10.00 -1.54 -4.55
N VAL A 258 -9.97 -2.88 -4.60
CA VAL A 258 -9.30 -3.62 -5.66
C VAL A 258 -9.97 -3.35 -7.01
N LEU A 259 -11.30 -3.34 -7.09
CA LEU A 259 -12.04 -2.98 -8.30
C LEU A 259 -11.77 -1.55 -8.75
N GLU A 260 -11.63 -0.60 -7.84
CA GLU A 260 -11.33 0.79 -8.14
C GLU A 260 -9.91 0.98 -8.68
N ILE A 261 -8.93 0.33 -8.04
CA ILE A 261 -7.55 0.23 -8.54
C ILE A 261 -7.55 -0.46 -9.92
N TRP A 262 -8.33 -1.54 -10.07
CA TRP A 262 -8.48 -2.27 -11.33
C TRP A 262 -9.11 -1.42 -12.43
N GLN A 263 -10.17 -0.68 -12.12
CA GLN A 263 -10.81 0.24 -13.05
C GLN A 263 -9.83 1.34 -13.46
N ALA A 264 -9.09 1.95 -12.52
CA ALA A 264 -8.10 2.97 -12.86
C ALA A 264 -6.99 2.43 -13.79
N ILE A 265 -6.55 1.18 -13.59
CA ILE A 265 -5.53 0.53 -14.41
C ILE A 265 -6.10 0.03 -15.76
N ALA A 266 -7.32 -0.51 -15.77
CA ALA A 266 -7.96 -1.13 -16.94
C ALA A 266 -8.63 -0.12 -17.89
N VAL A 267 -9.24 0.96 -17.36
CA VAL A 267 -9.81 2.06 -18.17
C VAL A 267 -8.74 2.67 -19.08
N ARG A 268 -7.45 2.53 -18.76
CA ARG A 268 -6.34 3.01 -19.60
C ARG A 268 -5.66 1.96 -20.48
N ARG A 269 -6.02 0.67 -20.38
CA ARG A 269 -5.70 -0.31 -21.44
C ARG A 269 -6.64 -0.22 -22.64
N LEU A 270 -7.67 0.64 -22.61
CA LEU A 270 -8.71 0.71 -23.63
C LEU A 270 -8.58 1.91 -24.60
N SER A 271 -7.48 2.66 -24.56
CA SER A 271 -7.14 3.50 -25.72
C SER A 271 -6.43 2.71 -26.83
N GLU A 272 -6.10 1.44 -26.61
CA GLU A 272 -5.61 0.51 -27.63
C GLU A 272 -6.24 -0.89 -27.40
N ASN A 273 -7.30 -1.18 -28.16
CA ASN A 273 -8.01 -2.48 -28.29
C ASN A 273 -9.05 -2.87 -27.23
N MET A 274 -10.30 -2.51 -27.54
CA MET A 274 -11.50 -3.37 -27.65
C MET A 274 -11.64 -4.54 -26.65
N PHE A 275 -12.23 -4.29 -25.48
CA PHE A 275 -13.14 -5.21 -24.77
C PHE A 275 -13.93 -4.39 -23.73
N TYR A 276 -14.87 -3.60 -24.23
CA TYR A 276 -15.86 -2.88 -23.43
C TYR A 276 -17.22 -3.43 -23.87
N GLN A 277 -17.79 -4.39 -23.12
CA GLN A 277 -19.26 -4.47 -22.94
C GLN A 277 -19.79 -5.58 -22.02
N GLU A 278 -19.02 -6.56 -21.54
CA GLU A 278 -19.63 -7.65 -20.73
C GLU A 278 -19.41 -7.61 -19.21
N SER A 279 -18.56 -6.73 -18.66
CA SER A 279 -18.24 -6.74 -17.22
C SER A 279 -18.90 -5.63 -16.39
N VAL A 280 -19.56 -4.64 -17.02
CA VAL A 280 -20.20 -3.52 -16.31
C VAL A 280 -21.60 -3.87 -15.77
N ASN A 281 -22.27 -4.89 -16.33
CA ASN A 281 -23.62 -5.28 -15.91
C ASN A 281 -23.69 -6.39 -14.84
N ILE A 282 -22.59 -7.07 -14.54
CA ILE A 282 -22.58 -8.15 -13.53
C ILE A 282 -22.39 -7.60 -12.09
N VAL A 283 -21.81 -6.41 -11.94
CA VAL A 283 -21.41 -5.89 -10.62
C VAL A 283 -22.50 -5.04 -9.96
N GLN A 284 -23.40 -4.39 -10.72
CA GLN A 284 -24.58 -3.77 -10.11
C GLN A 284 -25.59 -4.79 -9.55
N TYR A 285 -25.62 -6.02 -10.08
CA TYR A 285 -26.61 -7.01 -9.69
C TYR A 285 -26.34 -7.71 -8.34
N ARG A 286 -25.13 -7.64 -7.79
CA ARG A 286 -24.81 -8.29 -6.49
C ARG A 286 -24.83 -7.35 -5.28
N ILE A 287 -24.74 -6.04 -5.49
CA ILE A 287 -24.91 -5.05 -4.40
C ILE A 287 -26.39 -4.97 -3.94
N LEU A 288 -27.34 -5.40 -4.77
CA LEU A 288 -28.77 -5.41 -4.44
C LEU A 288 -29.26 -6.66 -3.69
N ILE A 289 -28.48 -7.76 -3.67
CA ILE A 289 -28.93 -9.01 -3.01
C ILE A 289 -28.58 -9.04 -1.51
N PHE A 290 -27.58 -8.28 -1.05
CA PHE A 290 -27.23 -8.23 0.38
C PHE A 290 -28.06 -7.26 1.22
N ARG A 291 -28.85 -6.37 0.59
CA ARG A 291 -29.75 -5.44 1.32
C ARG A 291 -31.09 -6.05 1.74
N ARG A 292 -31.40 -7.30 1.40
CA ARG A 292 -32.65 -7.98 1.80
C ARG A 292 -32.57 -8.83 3.06
N SER A 293 -31.40 -8.99 3.69
CA SER A 293 -31.27 -9.79 4.91
C SER A 293 -31.24 -8.97 6.21
N CYS A 294 -31.29 -7.64 6.13
CA CYS A 294 -31.40 -6.75 7.29
C CYS A 294 -32.68 -5.91 7.22
N SER A 295 -33.83 -6.55 7.10
CA SER A 295 -35.13 -5.90 7.29
C SER A 295 -36.16 -6.95 7.73
N ASN A 296 -36.10 -7.32 9.01
CA ASN A 296 -37.27 -7.82 9.72
C ASN A 296 -37.28 -7.16 11.12
N PRO A 297 -38.31 -6.37 11.46
CA PRO A 297 -38.46 -5.82 12.80
C PRO A 297 -38.96 -6.90 13.76
N CYS A 298 -38.29 -7.09 14.90
CA CYS A 298 -38.82 -7.89 16.00
C CYS A 298 -40.08 -7.21 16.58
N PRO A 299 -41.18 -7.93 16.81
CA PRO A 299 -42.35 -7.39 17.47
C PRO A 299 -42.15 -7.32 18.99
N LEU A 300 -42.72 -6.26 19.56
CA LEU A 300 -42.92 -6.03 20.99
C LEU A 300 -43.60 -7.22 21.69
N GLY A 301 -43.14 -7.54 22.90
CA GLY A 301 -43.79 -8.45 23.84
C GLY A 301 -43.63 -7.93 25.28
N SER A 302 -44.76 -7.69 25.92
CA SER A 302 -45.00 -6.96 27.17
C SER A 302 -44.92 -7.80 28.47
N SER A 303 -44.82 -7.08 29.60
CA SER A 303 -45.12 -7.46 31.00
C SER A 303 -44.10 -8.38 31.69
N MET A 304 -43.74 -8.22 32.97
CA MET A 304 -44.64 -8.11 34.12
C MET A 304 -43.87 -7.58 35.36
N TRP A 305 -44.55 -6.77 36.16
CA TRP A 305 -44.16 -6.42 37.53
C TRP A 305 -44.28 -7.64 38.45
N SER A 306 -43.32 -7.84 39.37
CA SER A 306 -43.44 -8.41 40.73
C SER A 306 -42.08 -8.29 41.43
#